data_AF-A0A8H4XSY1-F1
#
_entry.id   AF-A0A8H4XSY1-F1
#
_cell.length_a   1.000
_cell.length_b   1.000
_cell.length_c   1.000
_cell.angle_alpha   90.00
_cell.angle_beta   90.00
_cell.angle_gamma   90.00
#
_symmetry.space_group_name_H-M   'P 1'
#
loop_
_entity.id
_entity.type
_entity.pdbx_description
1 polymer ?
#
loop_
_entity_poly.entity_id
_entity_poly.type
_entity_poly.pdbx_seq_one_letter_code
_entity_poly.pdbx_strand_id
1 'polypeptide(L)'
;MYARLSRYLNNFVAEPKNRKVLGLLASGYRKDAIKVIATQVMKPRGLIGLGQDTLDSAGAEIRAVFDVLTKDESYPVLIHCTQGKDRTGLIIMLLLLLVKETALDIPLTAIAADYSKSEAELKPELDSFMKEITDIGLDEEYAKTPPGFTEALKDHLDTKYGGTKAYLLSIGCEE
;
A
#
# COMPACT_ATOMS: atom_id res chain seq x y z
N MET A 1 6.93 25.67 -13.69
CA MET A 1 7.19 24.78 -12.53
C MET A 1 6.80 25.44 -11.20
N TYR A 2 7.38 26.59 -10.84
CA TYR A 2 7.14 27.27 -9.55
C TYR A 2 5.67 27.62 -9.27
N ALA A 3 4.93 28.16 -10.24
CA ALA A 3 3.51 28.50 -10.08
C ALA A 3 2.61 27.28 -9.83
N ARG A 4 2.96 26.11 -10.39
CA ARG A 4 2.21 24.86 -10.21
C ARG A 4 2.46 24.27 -8.82
N LEU A 5 3.72 24.27 -8.38
CA LEU A 5 4.11 23.85 -7.04
C LEU A 5 3.51 24.78 -5.97
N SER A 6 3.59 26.08 -6.17
CA SER A 6 2.99 27.07 -5.26
C SER A 6 1.48 26.88 -5.15
N ARG A 7 0.77 26.63 -6.26
CA ARG A 7 -0.67 26.35 -6.23
C ARG A 7 -1.00 25.04 -5.52
N TYR A 8 -0.21 23.99 -5.73
CA TYR A 8 -0.37 22.72 -5.04
C TYR A 8 -0.18 22.88 -3.52
N LEU A 9 0.89 23.54 -3.10
CA LEU A 9 1.17 23.81 -1.68
C LEU A 9 0.08 24.70 -1.06
N ASN A 10 -0.38 25.72 -1.77
CA ASN A 10 -1.47 26.57 -1.29
C ASN A 10 -2.76 25.78 -1.11
N ASN A 11 -3.11 24.89 -2.03
CA ASN A 11 -4.28 24.02 -1.90
C ASN A 11 -4.10 23.00 -0.77
N PHE A 12 -2.92 22.40 -0.65
CA PHE A 12 -2.60 21.45 0.41
C PHE A 12 -2.74 22.12 1.79
N VAL A 13 -2.19 23.33 1.97
CA VAL A 13 -2.30 24.12 3.21
C VAL A 13 -3.68 24.76 3.36
N ALA A 14 -4.50 24.89 2.32
CA ALA A 14 -5.86 25.39 2.46
C ALA A 14 -6.77 24.38 3.19
N GLU A 15 -6.51 23.08 3.02
CA GLU A 15 -7.29 22.03 3.69
C GLU A 15 -7.09 22.07 5.22
N PRO A 16 -8.18 22.19 6.01
CA PRO A 16 -8.08 22.29 7.47
C PRO A 16 -7.34 21.14 8.14
N LYS A 17 -7.52 19.91 7.64
CA LYS A 17 -6.85 18.70 8.14
C LYS A 17 -5.33 18.75 7.95
N ASN A 18 -4.87 19.21 6.77
CA ASN A 18 -3.45 19.28 6.45
C ASN A 18 -2.75 20.35 7.29
N ARG A 19 -3.38 21.51 7.49
CA ARG A 19 -2.85 22.52 8.44
C ARG A 19 -2.73 21.99 9.85
N LYS A 20 -3.74 21.26 10.31
CA LYS A 20 -3.75 20.67 11.64
C LYS A 20 -2.59 19.68 11.81
N VAL A 21 -2.38 18.80 10.83
CA VAL A 21 -1.24 17.87 10.81
C VAL A 21 0.08 18.62 10.86
N LEU A 22 0.29 19.62 9.99
CA LEU A 22 1.52 20.40 9.94
C LEU A 22 1.78 21.14 11.26
N GLY A 23 0.76 21.76 11.85
CA GLY A 23 0.89 22.47 13.12
C GLY A 23 1.24 21.54 14.28
N LEU A 24 0.62 20.36 14.35
CA LEU A 24 0.93 19.34 15.36
C LEU A 24 2.36 18.82 15.22
N LEU A 25 2.80 18.52 13.99
CA LEU A 25 4.18 18.08 13.71
C LEU A 25 5.20 19.15 14.09
N ALA A 26 4.98 20.41 13.69
CA ALA A 26 5.87 21.53 13.99
C ALA A 26 5.99 21.80 15.50
N SER A 27 4.94 21.49 16.26
CA SER A 27 4.87 21.70 17.71
C SER A 27 5.30 20.46 18.52
N GLY A 28 5.81 19.41 17.87
CA GLY A 28 6.30 18.19 18.52
C GLY A 28 5.23 17.14 18.86
N TYR A 29 3.95 17.40 18.57
CA TYR A 29 2.82 16.50 18.85
C TYR A 29 2.64 15.44 17.75
N ARG A 30 3.68 14.62 17.55
CA ARG A 30 3.71 13.60 16.48
C ARG A 30 2.55 12.60 16.58
N LYS A 31 2.21 12.13 17.79
CA LYS A 31 1.13 11.16 17.99
C LYS A 31 -0.23 11.73 17.58
N ASP A 32 -0.51 12.98 17.95
CA ASP A 32 -1.75 13.65 17.57
C ASP A 32 -1.84 13.89 16.06
N ALA A 33 -0.71 14.22 15.41
CA ALA A 33 -0.64 14.35 13.96
C ALA A 33 -0.98 13.02 13.26
N ILE A 34 -0.39 11.91 13.73
CA ILE A 34 -0.68 10.56 13.22
C ILE A 34 -2.16 10.23 13.41
N LYS A 35 -2.74 10.55 14.57
CA LYS A 35 -4.17 10.32 14.84
C LYS A 35 -5.08 11.08 13.89
N VAL A 36 -4.72 12.30 13.50
CA VAL A 36 -5.46 13.05 12.47
C VAL A 36 -5.37 12.36 11.11
N ILE A 37 -4.18 11.92 10.69
CA ILE A 37 -4.00 11.18 9.42
C ILE A 37 -4.79 9.87 9.44
N ALA A 38 -4.65 9.09 10.50
CA ALA A 38 -5.35 7.81 10.67
C ALA A 38 -6.87 7.98 10.58
N THR A 39 -7.43 8.96 11.30
CA THR A 39 -8.89 9.13 11.39
C THR A 39 -9.50 9.88 10.21
N GLN A 40 -8.78 10.82 9.60
CA GLN A 40 -9.33 11.71 8.56
C GLN A 40 -8.86 11.39 7.14
N VAL A 41 -7.87 10.52 6.98
CA VAL A 41 -7.32 10.11 5.68
C VAL A 41 -7.40 8.59 5.54
N MET A 42 -6.77 7.84 6.43
CA MET A 42 -6.70 6.37 6.29
C MET A 42 -8.09 5.75 6.43
N LYS A 43 -8.81 6.04 7.52
CA LYS A 43 -10.17 5.51 7.78
C LYS A 43 -11.14 5.66 6.62
N PRO A 44 -11.37 6.88 6.08
CA PRO A 44 -12.26 7.04 4.93
C PRO A 44 -11.81 6.32 3.67
N ARG A 45 -10.50 6.10 3.50
CA ARG A 45 -9.93 5.47 2.32
C ARG A 45 -10.03 3.93 2.40
N GLY A 46 -9.94 3.38 3.60
CA GLY A 46 -9.90 1.93 3.85
C GLY A 46 -8.66 1.27 3.26
N LEU A 47 -8.44 -0.01 3.58
CA LEU A 47 -7.26 -0.75 3.12
C LEU A 47 -7.19 -0.85 1.58
N ILE A 48 -8.31 -1.09 0.90
CA ILE A 48 -8.35 -1.15 -0.58
C ILE A 48 -7.86 0.17 -1.18
N GLY A 49 -8.41 1.29 -0.71
CA GLY A 49 -8.01 2.59 -1.22
C GLY A 49 -6.56 2.93 -0.90
N LEU A 50 -6.06 2.54 0.28
CA LEU A 50 -4.64 2.69 0.63
C LEU A 50 -3.73 1.85 -0.27
N GLY A 51 -4.16 0.65 -0.67
CA GLY A 51 -3.46 -0.17 -1.66
C GLY A 51 -3.38 0.52 -3.02
N GLN A 52 -4.49 1.10 -3.49
CA GLN A 52 -4.52 1.89 -4.73
C GLN A 52 -3.62 3.12 -4.64
N ASP A 53 -3.68 3.88 -3.54
CA ASP A 53 -2.85 5.06 -3.32
C ASP A 53 -1.35 4.69 -3.28
N THR A 54 -1.03 3.51 -2.76
CA THR A 54 0.34 2.98 -2.74
C THR A 54 0.82 2.67 -4.16
N LEU A 55 0.02 1.99 -4.98
CA LEU A 55 0.34 1.78 -6.41
C LEU A 55 0.54 3.11 -7.14
N ASP A 56 -0.26 4.11 -6.81
CA ASP A 56 -0.24 5.41 -7.48
C ASP A 56 0.93 6.30 -7.07
N SER A 57 1.51 6.09 -5.89
CA SER A 57 2.45 7.04 -5.29
C SER A 57 3.82 6.45 -4.98
N ALA A 58 3.94 5.13 -4.84
CA ALA A 58 5.15 4.43 -4.41
C ALA A 58 5.86 3.68 -5.55
N GLY A 59 5.72 4.17 -6.80
CA GLY A 59 6.28 3.51 -7.97
C GLY A 59 7.80 3.33 -7.92
N ALA A 60 8.53 4.29 -7.35
CA ALA A 60 9.99 4.20 -7.22
C ALA A 60 10.41 3.08 -6.25
N GLU A 61 9.70 2.94 -5.13
CA GLU A 61 9.94 1.91 -4.12
C GLU A 61 9.55 0.53 -4.65
N ILE A 62 8.43 0.42 -5.37
CA ILE A 62 7.99 -0.82 -5.99
C ILE A 62 9.00 -1.25 -7.05
N ARG A 63 9.43 -0.34 -7.93
CA ARG A 63 10.49 -0.61 -8.91
C ARG A 63 11.76 -1.12 -8.23
N ALA A 64 12.21 -0.47 -7.14
CA ALA A 64 13.42 -0.89 -6.45
C ALA A 64 13.37 -2.34 -5.95
N VAL A 65 12.18 -2.83 -5.55
CA VAL A 65 12.00 -4.25 -5.21
C VAL A 65 12.13 -5.14 -6.44
N PHE A 66 11.47 -4.78 -7.56
CA PHE A 66 11.56 -5.54 -8.80
C PHE A 66 12.99 -5.56 -9.37
N ASP A 67 13.74 -4.47 -9.28
CA ASP A 67 15.16 -4.38 -9.67
C ASP A 67 16.07 -5.33 -8.85
N VAL A 68 15.65 -5.75 -7.64
CA VAL A 68 16.36 -6.80 -6.87
C VAL A 68 15.97 -8.18 -7.38
N LEU A 69 14.69 -8.38 -7.68
CA LEU A 69 14.16 -9.68 -8.10
C LEU A 69 14.65 -10.12 -9.48
N THR A 70 15.10 -9.20 -10.32
CA THR A 70 15.69 -9.50 -11.63
C THR A 70 17.14 -9.99 -11.56
N LYS A 71 17.75 -10.04 -10.37
CA LYS A 71 19.17 -10.31 -10.20
C LYS A 71 19.39 -11.68 -9.54
N ASP A 72 20.02 -12.61 -10.26
CA ASP A 72 20.16 -14.01 -9.86
C ASP A 72 20.92 -14.18 -8.52
N GLU A 73 21.92 -13.32 -8.28
CA GLU A 73 22.74 -13.33 -7.07
C GLU A 73 22.03 -12.84 -5.80
N SER A 74 20.80 -12.30 -5.93
CA SER A 74 19.98 -11.84 -4.82
C SER A 74 19.20 -12.98 -4.17
N TYR A 75 19.16 -14.16 -4.79
CA TYR A 75 18.42 -15.31 -4.28
C TYR A 75 19.22 -16.16 -3.28
N PRO A 76 18.56 -16.71 -2.23
CA PRO A 76 17.13 -16.62 -1.94
C PRO A 76 16.69 -15.27 -1.35
N VAL A 77 15.52 -14.76 -1.77
CA VAL A 77 14.96 -13.46 -1.33
C VAL A 77 13.85 -13.64 -0.30
N LEU A 78 13.89 -12.83 0.77
CA LEU A 78 12.78 -12.65 1.72
C LEU A 78 12.22 -11.24 1.58
N ILE A 79 10.91 -11.13 1.29
CA ILE A 79 10.20 -9.86 1.24
C ILE A 79 9.36 -9.73 2.51
N HIS A 80 9.61 -8.70 3.31
CA HIS A 80 8.85 -8.44 4.53
C HIS A 80 8.57 -6.95 4.72
N CYS A 81 7.65 -6.65 5.64
CA CYS A 81 7.44 -5.32 6.18
C CYS A 81 7.39 -5.44 7.70
N THR A 82 6.57 -4.63 8.38
CA THR A 82 6.39 -4.76 9.84
C THR A 82 5.57 -6.02 10.15
N GLN A 83 4.34 -6.10 9.63
CA GLN A 83 3.43 -7.23 9.90
C GLN A 83 3.36 -8.27 8.78
N GLY A 84 4.09 -8.09 7.67
CA GLY A 84 4.04 -9.01 6.52
C GLY A 84 2.71 -9.02 5.74
N LYS A 85 1.74 -8.15 6.05
CA LYS A 85 0.43 -8.12 5.39
C LYS A 85 0.34 -7.13 4.22
N ASP A 86 0.33 -5.83 4.48
CA ASP A 86 -0.13 -4.86 3.47
C ASP A 86 0.92 -4.59 2.39
N ARG A 87 2.08 -4.05 2.76
CA ARG A 87 3.16 -3.74 1.80
C ARG A 87 3.75 -5.01 1.19
N THR A 88 3.96 -6.04 2.01
CA THR A 88 4.42 -7.35 1.53
C THR A 88 3.37 -7.97 0.60
N GLY A 89 2.10 -8.04 1.02
CA GLY A 89 1.02 -8.59 0.22
C GLY A 89 0.83 -7.87 -1.10
N LEU A 90 0.97 -6.53 -1.14
CA LEU A 90 0.90 -5.77 -2.39
C LEU A 90 2.00 -6.18 -3.38
N ILE A 91 3.26 -6.31 -2.91
CA ILE A 91 4.38 -6.74 -3.75
C ILE A 91 4.19 -8.18 -4.25
N ILE A 92 3.83 -9.10 -3.35
CA ILE A 92 3.59 -10.51 -3.71
C ILE A 92 2.43 -10.62 -4.70
N MET A 93 1.35 -9.87 -4.50
CA MET A 93 0.22 -9.81 -5.42
C MET A 93 0.65 -9.30 -6.81
N LEU A 94 1.45 -8.22 -6.89
CA LEU A 94 1.98 -7.73 -8.17
C LEU A 94 2.82 -8.78 -8.89
N LEU A 95 3.67 -9.53 -8.16
CA LEU A 95 4.47 -10.61 -8.74
C LEU A 95 3.58 -11.74 -9.29
N LEU A 96 2.61 -12.18 -8.51
CA LEU A 96 1.70 -13.26 -8.92
C LEU A 96 0.80 -12.83 -10.10
N LEU A 97 0.35 -11.57 -10.14
CA LEU A 97 -0.38 -11.02 -11.27
C LEU A 97 0.50 -10.91 -12.52
N LEU A 98 1.76 -10.50 -12.39
CA LEU A 98 2.70 -10.46 -13.51
C LEU A 98 2.95 -11.88 -14.07
N VAL A 99 3.17 -12.87 -13.20
CA VAL A 99 3.33 -14.27 -13.61
C VAL A 99 2.05 -14.79 -14.25
N LYS A 100 0.88 -14.38 -13.74
CA LYS A 100 -0.42 -14.69 -14.35
C LYS A 100 -0.52 -14.17 -15.79
N GLU A 101 -0.09 -12.92 -16.00
CA GLU A 101 -0.16 -12.27 -17.31
C GLU A 101 0.87 -12.82 -18.31
N THR A 102 2.02 -13.32 -17.85
CA THR A 102 3.18 -13.60 -18.73
C THR A 102 3.56 -15.07 -18.88
N ALA A 103 3.27 -15.94 -17.90
CA ALA A 103 3.88 -17.26 -17.84
C ALA A 103 2.93 -18.41 -17.46
N LEU A 104 2.02 -18.21 -16.51
CA LEU A 104 1.20 -19.29 -15.94
C LEU A 104 -0.25 -18.87 -15.75
N ASP A 105 -1.22 -19.73 -16.00
CA ASP A 105 -2.61 -19.42 -15.66
C ASP A 105 -2.87 -19.66 -14.16
N ILE A 106 -2.62 -18.62 -13.36
CA ILE A 106 -2.92 -18.62 -11.91
C ILE A 106 -4.32 -18.02 -11.73
N PRO A 107 -5.30 -18.71 -11.13
CA PRO A 107 -6.62 -18.12 -10.90
C PRO A 107 -6.52 -16.98 -9.89
N LEU A 108 -7.27 -15.89 -10.10
CA LEU A 108 -7.25 -14.71 -9.22
C LEU A 108 -7.62 -15.09 -7.76
N THR A 109 -8.47 -16.09 -7.59
CA THR A 109 -8.86 -16.65 -6.30
C THR A 109 -7.68 -17.26 -5.53
N ALA A 110 -6.66 -17.80 -6.21
CA ALA A 110 -5.46 -18.30 -5.54
C ALA A 110 -4.60 -17.16 -5.00
N ILE A 111 -4.50 -16.05 -5.75
CA ILE A 111 -3.79 -14.84 -5.31
C ILE A 111 -4.52 -14.22 -4.11
N ALA A 112 -5.86 -14.13 -4.19
CA ALA A 112 -6.66 -13.65 -3.07
C ALA A 112 -6.54 -14.54 -1.83
N ALA A 113 -6.55 -15.87 -2.00
CA ALA A 113 -6.36 -16.81 -0.91
C ALA A 113 -4.97 -16.69 -0.27
N ASP A 114 -3.93 -16.40 -1.06
CA ASP A 114 -2.59 -16.15 -0.54
C ASP A 114 -2.55 -14.90 0.35
N TYR A 115 -3.10 -13.78 -0.14
CA TYR A 115 -3.21 -12.56 0.66
C TYR A 115 -4.01 -12.79 1.96
N SER A 116 -5.15 -13.48 1.90
CA SER A 116 -5.98 -13.76 3.08
C SER A 116 -5.30 -14.62 4.15
N LYS A 117 -4.29 -15.43 3.82
CA LYS A 117 -3.54 -16.20 4.83
C LYS A 117 -2.81 -15.30 5.84
N SER A 118 -2.41 -14.10 5.42
CA SER A 118 -1.69 -13.16 6.29
C SER A 118 -2.48 -12.76 7.54
N GLU A 119 -3.81 -12.77 7.48
CA GLU A 119 -4.68 -12.48 8.64
C GLU A 119 -4.53 -13.51 9.76
N ALA A 120 -4.47 -14.80 9.40
CA ALA A 120 -4.35 -15.87 10.38
C ALA A 120 -2.97 -15.88 11.07
N GLU A 121 -1.92 -15.56 10.31
CA GLU A 121 -0.54 -15.51 10.81
C GLU A 121 -0.26 -14.28 11.68
N LEU A 122 -1.11 -13.24 11.60
CA LEU A 122 -1.10 -12.07 12.47
C LEU A 122 -1.61 -12.35 13.89
N LYS A 123 -2.31 -13.48 14.09
CA LYS A 123 -2.99 -13.83 15.36
C LYS A 123 -2.07 -13.84 16.60
N PRO A 124 -0.82 -14.31 16.56
CA PRO A 124 0.07 -14.31 17.74
C PRO A 124 0.40 -12.90 18.26
N GLU A 125 0.34 -11.88 17.39
CA GLU A 125 0.65 -10.49 17.73
C GLU A 125 -0.60 -9.61 17.82
N LEU A 126 -1.78 -10.19 17.64
CA LEU A 126 -3.02 -9.46 17.45
C LEU A 126 -3.30 -8.49 18.59
N ASP A 127 -3.12 -8.88 19.85
CA ASP A 127 -3.39 -8.00 20.99
C ASP A 127 -2.49 -6.75 21.01
N SER A 128 -1.20 -6.91 20.71
CA SER A 128 -0.25 -5.78 20.63
C SER A 128 -0.59 -4.90 19.44
N PHE A 129 -0.85 -5.51 18.29
CA PHE A 129 -1.21 -4.80 17.07
C PHE A 129 -2.53 -4.03 17.23
N MET A 130 -3.54 -4.65 17.84
CA MET A 130 -4.84 -4.04 18.14
C MET A 130 -4.70 -2.82 19.05
N LYS A 131 -3.79 -2.87 20.03
CA LYS A 131 -3.49 -1.73 20.88
C LYS A 131 -2.87 -0.58 20.06
N GLU A 132 -1.91 -0.88 19.20
CA GLU A 132 -1.26 0.13 18.36
C GLU A 132 -2.22 0.81 17.39
N ILE A 133 -3.06 0.04 16.68
CA ILE A 133 -4.03 0.61 15.73
C ILE A 133 -5.09 1.44 16.45
N THR A 134 -5.55 0.99 17.63
CA THR A 134 -6.55 1.72 18.43
C THR A 134 -5.96 3.01 19.01
N ASP A 135 -4.70 2.99 19.45
CA ASP A 135 -4.00 4.16 20.00
C ASP A 135 -3.92 5.31 18.96
N ILE A 136 -3.74 4.98 17.69
CA ILE A 136 -3.75 5.95 16.59
C ILE A 136 -5.16 6.22 16.03
N GLY A 137 -6.20 5.59 16.56
CA GLY A 137 -7.59 5.82 16.20
C GLY A 137 -8.08 5.06 14.98
N LEU A 138 -7.42 3.97 14.59
CA LEU A 138 -7.91 2.97 13.64
C LEU A 138 -8.74 1.89 14.37
N ASP A 139 -9.42 1.03 13.63
CA ASP A 139 -10.27 -0.06 14.14
C ASP A 139 -9.78 -1.44 13.65
N GLU A 140 -10.41 -2.50 14.14
CA GLU A 140 -10.01 -3.90 13.88
C GLU A 140 -10.03 -4.30 12.39
N GLU A 141 -10.73 -3.54 11.53
CA GLU A 141 -10.74 -3.78 10.09
C GLU A 141 -9.33 -3.66 9.49
N TYR A 142 -8.44 -2.90 10.14
CA TYR A 142 -7.03 -2.77 9.77
C TYR A 142 -6.17 -3.97 10.19
N ALA A 143 -6.68 -4.86 11.03
CA ALA A 143 -6.06 -6.16 11.32
C ALA A 143 -6.46 -7.23 10.30
N LYS A 144 -7.63 -7.10 9.68
CA LYS A 144 -8.19 -8.07 8.75
C LYS A 144 -7.68 -7.89 7.31
N THR A 145 -7.99 -8.87 6.48
CA THR A 145 -7.85 -8.83 5.02
C THR A 145 -9.22 -8.55 4.42
N PRO A 146 -9.45 -7.37 3.81
CA PRO A 146 -10.80 -7.02 3.37
C PRO A 146 -11.20 -7.88 2.16
N PRO A 147 -12.45 -8.38 2.10
CA PRO A 147 -12.96 -9.07 0.93
C PRO A 147 -12.84 -8.20 -0.32
N GLY A 148 -12.47 -8.80 -1.45
CA GLY A 148 -12.35 -8.07 -2.72
C GLY A 148 -11.09 -7.21 -2.86
N PHE A 149 -10.13 -7.27 -1.92
CA PHE A 149 -8.89 -6.48 -2.00
C PHE A 149 -8.13 -6.73 -3.30
N THR A 150 -7.85 -8.00 -3.58
CA THR A 150 -7.08 -8.43 -4.75
C THR A 150 -7.80 -8.06 -6.05
N GLU A 151 -9.12 -8.26 -6.10
CA GLU A 151 -9.98 -7.91 -7.22
C GLU A 151 -9.98 -6.41 -7.48
N ALA A 152 -10.14 -5.60 -6.43
CA ALA A 152 -10.16 -4.14 -6.55
C ALA A 152 -8.81 -3.55 -6.96
N LEU A 153 -7.70 -4.12 -6.51
CA LEU A 153 -6.37 -3.68 -6.94
C LEU A 153 -6.05 -4.14 -8.36
N LYS A 154 -6.46 -5.35 -8.75
CA LYS A 154 -6.36 -5.79 -10.14
C LYS A 154 -7.17 -4.88 -11.06
N ASP A 155 -8.41 -4.57 -10.71
CA ASP A 155 -9.27 -3.66 -11.48
C ASP A 155 -8.65 -2.26 -11.61
N HIS A 156 -8.04 -1.76 -10.53
CA HIS A 156 -7.28 -0.50 -10.57
C HIS A 156 -6.09 -0.56 -11.54
N LEU A 157 -5.32 -1.65 -11.52
CA LEU A 157 -4.20 -1.87 -12.45
C LEU A 157 -4.69 -1.94 -13.91
N ASP A 158 -5.74 -2.71 -14.17
CA ASP A 158 -6.32 -2.89 -15.51
C ASP A 158 -6.86 -1.57 -16.06
N THR A 159 -7.68 -0.86 -15.27
CA THR A 159 -8.41 0.33 -15.73
C THR A 159 -7.52 1.56 -15.85
N LYS A 160 -6.56 1.75 -14.94
CA LYS A 160 -5.72 2.95 -14.90
C LYS A 160 -4.42 2.80 -15.68
N TYR A 161 -3.80 1.62 -15.61
CA TYR A 161 -2.47 1.39 -16.17
C TYR A 161 -2.47 0.46 -17.39
N GLY A 162 -3.58 -0.25 -17.65
CA GLY A 162 -3.66 -1.22 -18.74
C GLY A 162 -3.14 -2.61 -18.36
N GLY A 163 -3.10 -2.92 -17.07
CA GLY A 163 -2.65 -4.21 -16.52
C GLY A 163 -1.35 -4.13 -15.72
N THR A 164 -0.94 -5.26 -15.14
CA THR A 164 0.20 -5.33 -14.21
C THR A 164 1.52 -5.08 -14.93
N LYS A 165 1.73 -5.70 -16.09
CA LYS A 165 2.93 -5.45 -16.90
C LYS A 165 3.06 -3.98 -17.28
N ALA A 166 1.97 -3.38 -17.77
CA ALA A 166 1.96 -1.98 -18.18
C ALA A 166 2.23 -1.03 -17.00
N TYR A 167 1.68 -1.34 -15.82
CA TYR A 167 2.00 -0.63 -14.59
C TYR A 167 3.51 -0.68 -14.26
N LEU A 168 4.14 -1.87 -14.27
CA LEU A 168 5.56 -2.02 -13.94
C LEU A 168 6.47 -1.27 -14.94
N LEU A 169 6.14 -1.32 -16.24
CA LEU A 169 6.84 -0.51 -17.24
C LEU A 169 6.67 0.99 -16.99
N SER A 170 5.47 1.44 -16.58
CA SER A 170 5.19 2.85 -16.32
C SER A 170 5.97 3.44 -15.14
N ILE A 171 6.35 2.59 -14.17
CA ILE A 171 7.22 2.98 -13.03
C ILE A 171 8.71 2.77 -13.34
N GLY A 172 9.05 2.31 -14.55
CA GLY A 172 10.40 2.24 -15.08
C GLY A 172 11.11 0.90 -14.88
N CYS A 173 10.39 -0.20 -14.64
CA CYS A 173 10.94 -1.55 -14.79
C CYS A 173 11.23 -1.82 -16.27
N GLU A 174 12.24 -2.64 -16.54
CA GLU A 174 12.59 -3.10 -17.90
C GLU A 174 11.81 -4.38 -18.25
N GLU A 175 11.71 -4.69 -19.55
CA GLU A 175 10.98 -5.86 -20.07
C GLU A 175 11.74 -7.18 -19.93
#